data_AF-A0A6G6W921-F1
#
_entry.id   AF-A0A6G6W921-F1
#
_cell.length_a   1.000
_cell.length_b   1.000
_cell.length_c   1.000
_cell.angle_alpha   90.00
_cell.angle_beta   90.00
_cell.angle_gamma   90.00
#
_symmetry.space_group_name_H-M   'P 1'
#
loop_
_entity.id
_entity.type
_entity.pdbx_description
1 polymer ?
#
loop_
_entity_poly.entity_id
_entity_poly.type
_entity_poly.pdbx_seq_one_letter_code
_entity_poly.pdbx_strand_id
1 'polypeptide(L)'
;MIAVESRSYVDGAEAFERANQDAARTHDTLVARLARTGGMAGDSSASAPFASAYDAAAAAALAALVGLVDGFAACGRLAATSLDNHGRAESHAVLSGRTVWTGAHCVSGPVAVLPASLPSVLGADSSSFPDWAAWILDHVEGFVWPDASVPTLRSAASAWRAAALSVDDHALYCATAATALDRLRAPEVPAALAVTHAMARRCRTVADSCRDLAQACDDYATHVERQREEILDLVHDLIRDTLVIEGAGLLLGLATAGLATAGATAANAARIAAAAPRFLRILETLRELAVTAAAPLRAATSTLGEVTRELAVFRNARLTLVSTYKAERVARVERLRALVRQPELLDAQDLRGLSKADVRALCEGWPVAPTSEGVGVKYLDEAHRGRQIRVMDGYPPGSRPDPLTTGPYAVISNGTSRPIKVPLAGNPVL
;
A
#
# COMPACT_ATOMS: atom_id res chain seq x y z
N MET A 1 -31.63 -0.51 7.93
CA MET A 1 -31.81 0.69 7.09
C MET A 1 -30.43 1.08 6.58
N ILE A 2 -30.22 1.05 5.26
CA ILE A 2 -28.96 1.46 4.63
C ILE A 2 -29.05 2.97 4.44
N ALA A 3 -28.07 3.72 4.96
CA ALA A 3 -27.97 5.15 4.81
C ALA A 3 -26.55 5.45 4.33
N VAL A 4 -26.43 5.87 3.08
CA VAL A 4 -25.15 6.15 2.43
C VAL A 4 -25.15 7.61 2.01
N GLU A 5 -24.33 8.40 2.71
CA GLU A 5 -24.06 9.77 2.30
C GLU A 5 -22.87 9.75 1.33
N SER A 6 -23.10 10.08 0.06
CA SER A 6 -22.07 10.05 -1.00
C SER A 6 -20.79 10.80 -0.61
N ARG A 7 -20.92 11.91 0.11
CA ARG A 7 -19.81 12.73 0.59
C ARG A 7 -18.85 11.95 1.51
N SER A 8 -19.37 11.05 2.35
CA SER A 8 -18.53 10.29 3.28
C SER A 8 -17.62 9.27 2.56
N TYR A 9 -18.07 8.67 1.46
CA TYR A 9 -17.17 7.85 0.62
C TYR A 9 -16.16 8.70 -0.16
N VAL A 10 -16.55 9.88 -0.64
CA VAL A 10 -15.65 10.82 -1.32
C VAL A 10 -14.54 11.28 -0.36
N ASP A 11 -14.89 11.73 0.84
CA ASP A 11 -13.95 12.17 1.86
C ASP A 11 -12.96 11.04 2.24
N GLY A 12 -13.46 9.81 2.35
CA GLY A 12 -12.62 8.63 2.60
C GLY A 12 -11.68 8.29 1.44
N ALA A 13 -12.17 8.34 0.20
CA ALA A 13 -11.37 8.10 -1.00
C ALA A 13 -10.28 9.18 -1.18
N GLU A 14 -10.62 10.45 -0.98
CA GLU A 14 -9.68 11.58 -0.99
C GLU A 14 -8.58 11.43 0.06
N ALA A 15 -8.94 11.01 1.29
CA ALA A 15 -7.97 10.78 2.35
C ALA A 15 -6.96 9.67 1.97
N PHE A 16 -7.43 8.57 1.38
CA PHE A 16 -6.54 7.51 0.89
C PHE A 16 -5.68 7.95 -0.29
N GLU A 17 -6.20 8.77 -1.19
CA GLU A 17 -5.41 9.29 -2.30
C GLU A 17 -4.31 10.24 -1.84
N ARG A 18 -4.62 11.16 -0.92
CA ARG A 18 -3.59 12.02 -0.31
C ARG A 18 -2.53 11.19 0.40
N ALA A 19 -2.93 10.14 1.13
CA ALA A 19 -1.98 9.21 1.75
C ALA A 19 -1.10 8.50 0.72
N ASN A 20 -1.66 8.07 -0.41
CA ASN A 20 -0.91 7.44 -1.50
C ASN A 20 0.15 8.40 -2.10
N GLN A 21 -0.23 9.66 -2.35
CA GLN A 21 0.67 10.67 -2.90
C GLN A 21 1.77 11.07 -1.89
N ASP A 22 1.42 11.22 -0.61
CA ASP A 22 2.40 11.51 0.44
C ASP A 22 3.37 10.35 0.67
N ALA A 23 2.87 9.11 0.63
CA ALA A 23 3.70 7.92 0.72
C ALA A 23 4.68 7.81 -0.46
N ALA A 24 4.22 8.13 -1.68
CA ALA A 24 5.08 8.17 -2.87
C ALA A 24 6.16 9.25 -2.76
N ARG A 25 5.80 10.46 -2.32
CA ARG A 25 6.76 11.55 -2.08
C ARG A 25 7.77 11.21 -0.99
N THR A 26 7.33 10.54 0.07
CA THR A 26 8.19 10.09 1.17
C THR A 26 9.20 9.06 0.65
N HIS A 27 8.75 8.08 -0.13
CA HIS A 27 9.60 7.10 -0.78
C HIS A 27 10.67 7.76 -1.66
N ASP A 28 10.27 8.62 -2.59
CA ASP A 28 11.21 9.24 -3.54
C ASP A 28 12.21 10.16 -2.85
N THR A 29 11.76 10.93 -1.85
CA THR A 29 12.63 11.79 -1.05
C THR A 29 13.65 10.98 -0.27
N LEU A 30 13.22 9.86 0.31
CA LEU A 30 14.11 8.97 1.06
C LEU A 30 15.14 8.31 0.14
N VAL A 31 14.71 7.75 -1.00
CA VAL A 31 15.60 7.15 -2.00
C VAL A 31 16.64 8.16 -2.48
N ALA A 32 16.23 9.39 -2.83
CA ALA A 32 17.15 10.43 -3.28
C ALA A 32 18.19 10.82 -2.20
N ARG A 33 17.79 10.82 -0.92
CA ARG A 33 18.72 11.10 0.19
C ARG A 33 19.71 9.96 0.40
N LEU A 34 19.23 8.71 0.39
CA LEU A 34 20.04 7.52 0.63
C LEU A 34 20.90 7.09 -0.57
N ALA A 35 20.58 7.52 -1.79
CA ALA A 35 21.42 7.26 -2.96
C ALA A 35 22.85 7.81 -2.81
N ARG A 36 23.08 8.75 -1.88
CA ARG A 36 24.39 9.36 -1.59
C ARG A 36 25.09 8.75 -0.37
N THR A 37 24.58 7.64 0.17
CA THR A 37 25.13 6.99 1.37
C THR A 37 25.93 5.72 1.07
N GLY A 38 26.23 5.44 -0.20
CA GLY A 38 27.09 4.32 -0.59
C GLY A 38 28.47 4.43 0.07
N GLY A 39 29.03 3.30 0.52
CA GLY A 39 30.31 3.27 1.23
C GLY A 39 30.34 3.96 2.61
N MET A 40 29.19 4.32 3.20
CA MET A 40 29.21 5.03 4.48
C MET A 40 29.73 4.18 5.66
N ALA A 41 29.66 2.85 5.57
CA ALA A 41 30.08 1.95 6.63
C ALA A 41 31.59 1.69 6.64
N GLY A 42 32.33 2.08 5.60
CA GLY A 42 33.74 1.77 5.45
C GLY A 42 33.99 0.36 4.91
N ASP A 43 35.25 0.05 4.60
CA ASP A 43 35.71 -1.21 4.00
C ASP A 43 36.41 -2.16 5.00
N SER A 44 36.44 -1.80 6.29
CA SER A 44 37.03 -2.66 7.30
C SER A 44 36.26 -3.97 7.50
N SER A 45 36.95 -5.05 7.88
CA SER A 45 36.30 -6.34 8.23
C SER A 45 35.30 -6.21 9.39
N ALA A 46 35.40 -5.15 10.19
CA ALA A 46 34.49 -4.80 11.28
C ALA A 46 33.17 -4.16 10.78
N SER A 47 33.11 -3.60 9.58
CA SER A 47 31.91 -2.93 9.05
C SER A 47 30.91 -3.90 8.40
N ALA A 48 31.38 -5.03 7.88
CA ALA A 48 30.55 -5.99 7.14
C ALA A 48 29.27 -6.46 7.87
N PRO A 49 29.28 -6.78 9.18
CA PRO A 49 28.07 -7.19 9.89
C PRO A 49 27.00 -6.09 9.96
N PHE A 50 27.42 -4.84 10.13
CA PHE A 50 26.54 -3.68 10.12
C PHE A 50 26.03 -3.39 8.71
N ALA A 51 26.94 -3.32 7.73
CA ALA A 51 26.61 -2.98 6.35
C ALA A 51 25.58 -3.94 5.74
N SER A 52 25.79 -5.25 5.89
CA SER A 52 24.87 -6.27 5.39
C SER A 52 23.48 -6.20 6.05
N ALA A 53 23.43 -5.95 7.36
CA ALA A 53 22.16 -5.80 8.09
C ALA A 53 21.43 -4.51 7.70
N TYR A 54 22.17 -3.42 7.50
CA TYR A 54 21.62 -2.15 7.05
C TYR A 54 21.05 -2.24 5.63
N ASP A 55 21.81 -2.78 4.67
CA ASP A 55 21.37 -2.91 3.28
C ASP A 55 20.08 -3.74 3.19
N ALA A 56 20.00 -4.84 3.96
CA ALA A 56 18.80 -5.68 4.04
C ALA A 56 17.61 -4.93 4.65
N ALA A 57 17.82 -4.22 5.76
CA ALA A 57 16.77 -3.46 6.44
C ALA A 57 16.26 -2.29 5.58
N ALA A 58 17.17 -1.58 4.92
CA ALA A 58 16.86 -0.47 4.04
C ALA A 58 16.03 -0.94 2.82
N ALA A 59 16.44 -2.05 2.20
CA ALA A 59 15.68 -2.66 1.11
C ALA A 59 14.27 -3.10 1.55
N ALA A 60 14.17 -3.73 2.72
CA ALA A 60 12.87 -4.13 3.29
C ALA A 60 11.98 -2.91 3.60
N ALA A 61 12.55 -1.82 4.08
CA ALA A 61 11.82 -0.58 4.38
C ALA A 61 11.28 0.07 3.11
N LEU A 62 12.09 0.16 2.05
CA LEU A 62 11.64 0.67 0.75
C LEU A 62 10.54 -0.21 0.16
N ALA A 63 10.66 -1.54 0.24
CA ALA A 63 9.62 -2.46 -0.20
C ALA A 63 8.30 -2.29 0.57
N ALA A 64 8.38 -2.07 1.89
CA ALA A 64 7.21 -1.79 2.72
C ALA A 64 6.56 -0.46 2.36
N LEU A 65 7.34 0.59 2.07
CA LEU A 65 6.84 1.89 1.59
C LEU A 65 6.10 1.75 0.25
N VAL A 66 6.66 1.00 -0.71
CA VAL A 66 5.96 0.65 -1.97
C VAL A 66 4.64 -0.05 -1.67
N GLY A 67 4.64 -1.01 -0.74
CA GLY A 67 3.42 -1.68 -0.30
C GLY A 67 2.37 -0.74 0.30
N LEU A 68 2.80 0.30 1.04
CA LEU A 68 1.90 1.32 1.58
C LEU A 68 1.31 2.19 0.47
N VAL A 69 2.12 2.62 -0.50
CA VAL A 69 1.66 3.35 -1.69
C VAL A 69 0.57 2.55 -2.41
N ASP A 70 0.84 1.28 -2.72
CA ASP A 70 -0.10 0.38 -3.38
C ASP A 70 -1.37 0.15 -2.56
N GLY A 71 -1.22 -0.06 -1.24
CA GLY A 71 -2.35 -0.28 -0.34
C GLY A 71 -3.26 0.93 -0.23
N PHE A 72 -2.71 2.14 -0.16
CA PHE A 72 -3.50 3.37 -0.14
C PHE A 72 -4.25 3.57 -1.46
N ALA A 73 -3.58 3.33 -2.58
CA ALA A 73 -4.22 3.36 -3.90
C ALA A 73 -5.38 2.35 -4.00
N ALA A 74 -5.19 1.13 -3.49
CA ALA A 74 -6.23 0.11 -3.49
C ALA A 74 -7.42 0.50 -2.59
N CYS A 75 -7.17 1.00 -1.38
CA CYS A 75 -8.21 1.49 -0.48
C CYS A 75 -9.01 2.64 -1.10
N GLY A 76 -8.34 3.61 -1.72
CA GLY A 76 -9.00 4.71 -2.44
C GLY A 76 -9.89 4.21 -3.59
N ARG A 77 -9.38 3.30 -4.42
CA ARG A 77 -10.18 2.68 -5.50
C ARG A 77 -11.37 1.87 -4.99
N LEU A 78 -11.21 1.14 -3.90
CA LEU A 78 -12.29 0.37 -3.27
C LEU A 78 -13.37 1.31 -2.71
N ALA A 79 -13.00 2.38 -2.02
CA ALA A 79 -13.95 3.38 -1.53
C ALA A 79 -14.73 4.05 -2.66
N ALA A 80 -14.04 4.44 -3.74
CA ALA A 80 -14.69 5.00 -4.94
C ALA A 80 -15.62 3.99 -5.65
N THR A 81 -15.22 2.71 -5.70
CA THR A 81 -16.06 1.65 -6.28
C THR A 81 -17.30 1.39 -5.43
N SER A 82 -17.18 1.42 -4.09
CA SER A 82 -18.33 1.32 -3.19
C SER A 82 -19.29 2.49 -3.38
N LEU A 83 -18.78 3.71 -3.57
CA LEU A 83 -19.60 4.88 -3.90
C LEU A 83 -20.38 4.67 -5.20
N ASP A 84 -19.73 4.21 -6.27
CA ASP A 84 -20.41 3.95 -7.55
C ASP A 84 -21.47 2.85 -7.41
N ASN A 85 -21.17 1.77 -6.70
CA ASN A 85 -22.13 0.70 -6.43
C ASN A 85 -23.37 1.22 -5.66
N HIS A 86 -23.20 2.07 -4.65
CA HIS A 86 -24.32 2.68 -3.92
C HIS A 86 -25.08 3.71 -4.76
N GLY A 87 -24.37 4.55 -5.52
CA GLY A 87 -24.99 5.53 -6.42
C GLY A 87 -25.84 4.88 -7.51
N ARG A 88 -25.39 3.76 -8.06
CA ARG A 88 -26.19 2.91 -8.96
C ARG A 88 -27.41 2.36 -8.23
N ALA A 89 -27.25 1.75 -7.07
CA ALA A 89 -28.36 1.20 -6.30
C ALA A 89 -29.44 2.25 -5.99
N GLU A 90 -29.05 3.46 -5.59
CA GLU A 90 -29.96 4.58 -5.30
C GLU A 90 -30.68 5.07 -6.56
N SER A 91 -29.94 5.26 -7.66
CA SER A 91 -30.53 5.67 -8.95
C SER A 91 -31.60 4.68 -9.44
N HIS A 92 -31.47 3.40 -9.10
CA HIS A 92 -32.44 2.35 -9.42
C HIS A 92 -33.57 2.18 -8.39
N ALA A 93 -33.45 2.80 -7.21
CA ALA A 93 -34.49 2.84 -6.19
C ALA A 93 -35.47 4.01 -6.38
N VAL A 94 -35.05 5.10 -7.03
CA VAL A 94 -35.89 6.28 -7.30
C VAL A 94 -36.91 5.99 -8.41
N LEU A 95 -38.20 5.90 -8.03
CA LEU A 95 -39.35 5.64 -8.92
C LEU A 95 -39.67 6.76 -9.93
N SER A 96 -39.12 7.97 -9.76
CA SER A 96 -39.51 9.16 -10.54
C SER A 96 -38.56 9.55 -11.67
N GLY A 97 -37.56 8.71 -12.00
CA GLY A 97 -36.65 8.96 -13.12
C GLY A 97 -35.71 10.16 -12.97
N ARG A 98 -35.61 10.75 -11.76
CA ARG A 98 -34.66 11.81 -11.44
C ARG A 98 -33.40 11.20 -10.83
N THR A 99 -32.26 11.35 -11.50
CA THR A 99 -30.96 10.99 -10.96
C THR A 99 -30.57 11.97 -9.84
N VAL A 100 -30.23 11.45 -8.66
CA VAL A 100 -29.57 12.22 -7.60
C VAL A 100 -28.08 12.29 -7.93
N TRP A 101 -27.48 13.47 -7.81
CA TRP A 101 -26.04 13.67 -7.99
C TRP A 101 -25.26 12.74 -7.04
N THR A 102 -24.45 11.84 -7.60
CA THR A 102 -23.73 10.79 -6.86
C THR A 102 -22.36 11.25 -6.32
N GLY A 103 -22.03 12.54 -6.47
CA GLY A 103 -20.71 13.08 -6.15
C GLY A 103 -19.73 12.96 -7.32
N ALA A 104 -18.87 13.95 -7.50
CA ALA A 104 -17.75 13.84 -8.42
C ALA A 104 -16.75 12.80 -7.90
N HIS A 105 -16.12 12.05 -8.80
CA HIS A 105 -15.00 11.19 -8.45
C HIS A 105 -13.79 12.07 -8.10
N CYS A 106 -12.84 11.54 -7.33
CA CYS A 106 -11.62 12.28 -7.05
C CYS A 106 -10.94 12.67 -8.38
N VAL A 107 -10.55 13.94 -8.49
CA VAL A 107 -10.10 14.56 -9.76
C VAL A 107 -8.67 14.16 -10.10
N SER A 108 -7.89 13.79 -9.09
CA SER A 108 -6.55 13.25 -9.23
C SER A 108 -6.62 11.72 -9.07
N GLY A 109 -5.72 11.00 -9.74
CA GLY A 109 -5.66 9.54 -9.69
C GLY A 109 -4.59 9.06 -8.70
N PRO A 110 -4.67 7.81 -8.22
CA PRO A 110 -3.59 7.24 -7.44
C PRO A 110 -2.31 7.14 -8.26
N VAL A 111 -1.17 7.34 -7.60
CA VAL A 111 0.18 7.21 -8.16
C VAL A 111 0.83 5.90 -7.71
N ALA A 112 1.85 5.48 -8.45
CA ALA A 112 2.69 4.33 -8.12
C ALA A 112 4.16 4.76 -8.13
N VAL A 113 4.97 4.08 -7.31
CA VAL A 113 6.42 4.23 -7.30
C VAL A 113 7.07 2.96 -7.82
N LEU A 114 8.19 3.11 -8.54
CA LEU A 114 8.98 1.97 -8.97
C LEU A 114 9.85 1.46 -7.80
N PRO A 115 10.07 0.14 -7.69
CA PRO A 115 11.06 -0.39 -6.77
C PRO A 115 12.42 0.27 -7.02
N ALA A 116 13.05 0.78 -5.96
CA ALA A 116 14.38 1.36 -6.01
C ALA A 116 15.40 0.45 -5.33
N SER A 117 16.62 0.42 -5.87
CA SER A 117 17.79 -0.21 -5.25
C SER A 117 18.75 0.87 -4.78
N LEU A 118 19.20 0.77 -3.53
CA LEU A 118 20.23 1.66 -2.98
C LEU A 118 21.64 1.09 -3.27
N PRO A 119 22.66 1.95 -3.40
CA PRO A 119 24.04 1.48 -3.38
C PRO A 119 24.34 0.83 -2.03
N SER A 120 25.21 -0.19 -2.03
CA SER A 120 25.65 -0.81 -0.78
C SER A 120 26.38 0.20 0.09
N VAL A 121 26.14 0.14 1.40
CA VAL A 121 26.86 0.98 2.36
C VAL A 121 28.26 0.47 2.68
N LEU A 122 28.60 -0.74 2.25
CA LEU A 122 29.95 -1.29 2.37
C LEU A 122 30.89 -0.61 1.35
N GLY A 123 32.12 -0.33 1.78
CA GLY A 123 33.17 0.27 0.97
C GLY A 123 33.69 1.56 1.57
N ALA A 124 34.88 1.99 1.15
CA ALA A 124 35.57 3.16 1.71
C ALA A 124 35.46 4.37 0.79
N ASP A 125 35.33 5.55 1.38
CA ASP A 125 35.81 6.78 0.75
C ASP A 125 37.27 6.96 1.19
N SER A 126 38.21 6.80 0.25
CA SER A 126 39.67 6.78 0.50
C SER A 126 40.23 8.06 1.14
N SER A 127 39.42 9.10 1.33
CA SER A 127 39.81 10.41 1.85
C SER A 127 39.91 10.50 3.36
N SER A 128 39.54 9.46 4.13
CA SER A 128 39.58 9.49 5.61
C SER A 128 40.79 8.79 6.22
N PHE A 129 41.67 8.24 5.40
CA PHE A 129 42.84 7.49 5.84
C PHE A 129 43.94 8.46 6.31
N PRO A 130 44.30 8.50 7.61
CA PRO A 130 45.38 9.38 8.06
C PRO A 130 46.72 8.89 7.52
N ASP A 131 47.58 9.80 7.05
CA ASP A 131 48.90 9.44 6.50
C ASP A 131 49.76 8.61 7.47
N TRP A 132 49.61 8.82 8.78
CA TRP A 132 50.30 8.05 9.81
C TRP A 132 49.74 6.63 10.02
N ALA A 133 48.48 6.37 9.63
CA ALA A 133 47.87 5.05 9.79
C ALA A 133 48.50 4.00 8.86
N ALA A 134 49.00 4.42 7.68
CA ALA A 134 49.79 3.56 6.80
C ALA A 134 51.03 3.03 7.51
N TRP A 135 51.67 3.90 8.29
CA TRP A 135 52.85 3.53 9.06
C TRP A 135 52.54 2.56 10.22
N ILE A 136 51.32 2.57 10.78
CA ILE A 136 50.90 1.53 11.74
C ILE A 136 50.62 0.21 11.03
N LEU A 137 50.00 0.23 9.84
CA LEU A 137 49.76 -0.98 9.05
C LEU A 137 51.05 -1.75 8.76
N ASP A 138 52.17 -1.04 8.54
CA ASP A 138 53.48 -1.66 8.31
C ASP A 138 54.02 -2.46 9.51
N HIS A 139 53.51 -2.20 10.73
CA HIS A 139 54.04 -2.75 11.99
C HIS A 139 53.04 -3.58 12.78
N VAL A 140 51.75 -3.49 12.47
CA VAL A 140 50.67 -4.22 13.15
C VAL A 140 49.86 -4.98 12.11
N GLU A 141 50.23 -6.24 11.90
CA GLU A 141 49.47 -7.14 11.02
C GLU A 141 48.01 -7.24 11.51
N GLY A 142 47.06 -7.10 10.59
CA GLY A 142 45.63 -7.16 10.87
C GLY A 142 45.03 -5.86 11.45
N PHE A 143 45.83 -4.80 11.65
CA PHE A 143 45.27 -3.49 11.93
C PHE A 143 44.45 -3.00 10.73
N VAL A 144 43.31 -2.38 11.00
CA VAL A 144 42.51 -1.68 10.00
C VAL A 144 42.01 -0.40 10.63
N TRP A 145 42.20 0.74 9.97
CA TRP A 145 41.65 2.00 10.45
C TRP A 145 40.11 1.98 10.30
N PRO A 146 39.35 2.36 11.34
CA PRO A 146 37.91 2.53 11.21
C PRO A 146 37.62 3.67 10.22
N ASP A 147 37.24 3.34 8.99
CA ASP A 147 37.17 4.26 7.84
C ASP A 147 35.74 4.70 7.49
N ALA A 148 34.74 4.29 8.28
CA ALA A 148 33.35 4.67 8.08
C ALA A 148 33.14 6.20 8.04
N SER A 149 32.31 6.68 7.13
CA SER A 149 31.98 8.11 7.04
C SER A 149 30.93 8.48 8.10
N VAL A 150 31.39 9.01 9.23
CA VAL A 150 30.51 9.49 10.31
C VAL A 150 29.54 10.57 9.81
N PRO A 151 29.95 11.62 9.07
CA PRO A 151 28.99 12.60 8.55
C PRO A 151 27.91 11.97 7.65
N THR A 152 28.29 10.99 6.83
CA THR A 152 27.34 10.27 5.96
C THR A 152 26.40 9.39 6.77
N LEU A 153 26.88 8.68 7.79
CA LEU A 153 26.04 7.90 8.72
C LEU A 153 25.02 8.77 9.45
N ARG A 154 25.44 9.93 9.98
CA ARG A 154 24.53 10.91 10.62
C ARG A 154 23.53 11.48 9.62
N SER A 155 23.96 11.72 8.38
CA SER A 155 23.06 12.16 7.30
C SER A 155 22.00 11.09 6.98
N ALA A 156 22.41 9.82 6.87
CA ALA A 156 21.49 8.70 6.68
C ALA A 156 20.50 8.59 7.85
N ALA A 157 20.97 8.73 9.09
CA ALA A 157 20.11 8.73 10.27
C ALA A 157 19.06 9.86 10.21
N SER A 158 19.46 11.06 9.80
CA SER A 158 18.54 12.19 9.62
C SER A 158 17.47 11.92 8.54
N ALA A 159 17.85 11.24 7.45
CA ALA A 159 16.93 10.87 6.38
C ALA A 159 15.90 9.84 6.86
N TRP A 160 16.34 8.83 7.60
CA TRP A 160 15.47 7.83 8.20
C TRP A 160 14.50 8.41 9.24
N ARG A 161 14.96 9.33 10.10
CA ARG A 161 14.07 10.04 11.03
C ARG A 161 13.01 10.88 10.32
N ALA A 162 13.41 11.61 9.28
CA ALA A 162 12.48 12.41 8.50
C ALA A 162 11.42 11.52 7.84
N ALA A 163 11.83 10.39 7.26
CA ALA A 163 10.90 9.40 6.70
C ALA A 163 10.00 8.79 7.78
N ALA A 164 10.51 8.47 8.97
CA ALA A 164 9.71 7.95 10.07
C ALA A 164 8.58 8.91 10.46
N LEU A 165 8.87 10.20 10.57
CA LEU A 165 7.87 11.23 10.87
C LEU A 165 6.79 11.30 9.77
N SER A 166 7.21 11.38 8.49
CA SER A 166 6.26 11.43 7.37
C SER A 166 5.40 10.17 7.28
N VAL A 167 5.98 8.99 7.54
CA VAL A 167 5.23 7.73 7.55
C VAL A 167 4.23 7.65 8.70
N ASP A 168 4.60 8.14 9.88
CA ASP A 168 3.70 8.20 11.03
C ASP A 168 2.49 9.12 10.75
N ASP A 169 2.74 10.27 10.11
CA ASP A 169 1.69 11.19 9.67
C ASP A 169 0.68 10.53 8.70
N HIS A 170 1.09 9.52 7.91
CA HIS A 170 0.15 8.79 7.05
C HIS A 170 -0.97 8.07 7.84
N ALA A 171 -0.74 7.74 9.11
CA ALA A 171 -1.77 7.17 9.98
C ALA A 171 -2.91 8.16 10.24
N LEU A 172 -2.67 9.48 10.15
CA LEU A 172 -3.70 10.52 10.28
C LEU A 172 -4.67 10.50 9.10
N TYR A 173 -4.20 10.21 7.88
CA TYR A 173 -5.09 10.00 6.74
C TYR A 173 -5.99 8.78 6.96
N CYS A 174 -5.47 7.71 7.55
CA CYS A 174 -6.30 6.55 7.91
C CYS A 174 -7.36 6.91 8.95
N ALA A 175 -7.03 7.72 9.96
CA ALA A 175 -7.99 8.18 10.95
C ALA A 175 -9.08 9.07 10.32
N THR A 176 -8.70 9.91 9.36
CA THR A 176 -9.63 10.75 8.57
C THR A 176 -10.58 9.87 7.76
N ALA A 177 -10.04 8.88 7.03
CA ALA A 177 -10.83 7.94 6.25
C ALA A 177 -11.77 7.08 7.13
N ALA A 178 -11.29 6.60 8.28
CA ALA A 178 -12.10 5.85 9.23
C ALA A 178 -13.28 6.69 9.76
N THR A 179 -13.02 7.95 10.12
CA THR A 179 -14.06 8.89 10.57
C THR A 179 -15.12 9.12 9.49
N ALA A 180 -14.70 9.23 8.22
CA ALA A 180 -15.62 9.36 7.11
C ALA A 180 -16.47 8.09 6.91
N LEU A 181 -15.82 6.91 6.93
CA LEU A 181 -16.49 5.63 6.74
C LEU A 181 -17.46 5.26 7.87
N ASP A 182 -17.16 5.62 9.12
CA ASP A 182 -17.98 5.28 10.30
C ASP A 182 -19.37 5.95 10.28
N ARG A 183 -19.52 7.03 9.50
CA ARG A 183 -20.80 7.72 9.27
C ARG A 183 -21.76 6.92 8.38
N LEU A 184 -21.25 5.92 7.66
CA LEU A 184 -22.03 5.13 6.71
C LEU A 184 -22.74 3.98 7.41
N ARG A 185 -23.86 3.53 6.82
CA ARG A 185 -24.60 2.35 7.24
C ARG A 185 -24.73 1.39 6.06
N ALA A 186 -23.73 0.55 5.84
CA ALA A 186 -23.70 -0.46 4.81
C ALA A 186 -22.95 -1.73 5.30
N PRO A 187 -23.26 -2.93 4.79
CA PRO A 187 -22.71 -4.20 5.30
C PRO A 187 -21.19 -4.32 5.15
N GLU A 188 -20.57 -3.61 4.21
CA GLU A 188 -19.13 -3.63 3.96
C GLU A 188 -18.32 -2.65 4.85
N VAL A 189 -18.98 -1.70 5.52
CA VAL A 189 -18.32 -0.67 6.34
C VAL A 189 -17.46 -1.26 7.47
N PRO A 190 -17.90 -2.27 8.24
CA PRO A 190 -17.06 -2.86 9.30
C PRO A 190 -15.75 -3.44 8.75
N ALA A 191 -15.79 -4.09 7.58
CA ALA A 191 -14.60 -4.62 6.93
C ALA A 191 -13.68 -3.49 6.44
N ALA A 192 -14.26 -2.42 5.86
CA ALA A 192 -13.49 -1.25 5.42
C ALA A 192 -12.80 -0.55 6.60
N LEU A 193 -13.46 -0.40 7.76
CA LEU A 193 -12.86 0.15 8.98
C LEU A 193 -11.74 -0.73 9.51
N ALA A 194 -11.92 -2.06 9.54
CA ALA A 194 -10.88 -2.99 9.97
C ALA A 194 -9.63 -2.88 9.09
N VAL A 195 -9.82 -2.81 7.76
CA VAL A 195 -8.73 -2.59 6.79
C VAL A 195 -8.04 -1.24 7.03
N THR A 196 -8.80 -0.18 7.25
CA THR A 196 -8.28 1.17 7.50
C THR A 196 -7.44 1.24 8.78
N HIS A 197 -7.91 0.62 9.86
CA HIS A 197 -7.16 0.55 11.12
C HIS A 197 -5.90 -0.32 11.00
N ALA A 198 -5.96 -1.41 10.22
CA ALA A 198 -4.79 -2.23 9.92
C ALA A 198 -3.75 -1.43 9.12
N MET A 199 -4.18 -0.61 8.17
CA MET A 199 -3.31 0.29 7.41
C MET A 199 -2.60 1.29 8.32
N ALA A 200 -3.33 1.91 9.26
CA ALA A 200 -2.77 2.83 10.24
C ALA A 200 -1.69 2.17 11.12
N ARG A 201 -1.94 0.93 11.57
CA ARG A 201 -0.95 0.16 12.34
C ARG A 201 0.30 -0.12 11.53
N ARG A 202 0.16 -0.50 10.26
CA ARG A 202 1.30 -0.76 9.37
C ARG A 202 2.15 0.49 9.12
N CYS A 203 1.52 1.65 8.98
CA CYS A 203 2.26 2.93 8.91
C CYS A 203 3.13 3.12 10.14
N ARG A 204 2.57 2.98 11.35
CA ARG A 204 3.32 3.08 12.60
C ARG A 204 4.47 2.07 12.69
N THR A 205 4.22 0.81 12.33
CA THR A 205 5.26 -0.23 12.31
C THR A 205 6.40 0.11 11.35
N VAL A 206 6.10 0.61 10.14
CA VAL A 206 7.14 1.06 9.20
C VAL A 206 7.89 2.27 9.76
N ALA A 207 7.19 3.22 10.39
CA ALA A 207 7.82 4.38 11.03
C ALA A 207 8.73 3.98 12.21
N ASP A 208 8.32 3.02 13.04
CA ASP A 208 9.14 2.43 14.11
C ASP A 208 10.42 1.83 13.53
N SER A 209 10.31 1.00 12.49
CA SER A 209 11.48 0.41 11.82
C SER A 209 12.40 1.48 11.21
N CYS A 210 11.86 2.54 10.61
CA CYS A 210 12.67 3.66 10.14
C CYS A 210 13.43 4.35 11.29
N ARG A 211 12.84 4.45 12.49
CA ARG A 211 13.55 4.96 13.68
C ARG A 211 14.67 4.01 14.13
N ASP A 212 14.45 2.70 14.05
CA ASP A 212 15.48 1.71 14.35
C ASP A 212 16.68 1.81 13.39
N LEU A 213 16.41 2.00 12.08
CA LEU A 213 17.47 2.27 11.10
C LEU A 213 18.23 3.56 11.42
N ALA A 214 17.53 4.63 11.80
CA ALA A 214 18.17 5.89 12.17
C ALA A 214 19.08 5.72 13.40
N GLN A 215 18.57 5.07 14.45
CA GLN A 215 19.31 4.86 15.69
C GLN A 215 20.56 4.01 15.44
N ALA A 216 20.44 2.93 14.65
CA ALA A 216 21.58 2.08 14.32
C ALA A 216 22.69 2.85 13.57
N CYS A 217 22.34 3.76 12.66
CA CYS A 217 23.31 4.64 12.00
C CYS A 217 24.04 5.55 12.99
N ASP A 218 23.32 6.13 13.95
CA ASP A 218 23.90 7.02 14.96
C ASP A 218 24.77 6.27 15.97
N ASP A 219 24.33 5.10 16.41
CA ASP A 219 25.09 4.24 17.31
C ASP A 219 26.39 3.81 16.63
N TYR A 220 26.31 3.34 15.38
CA TYR A 220 27.50 2.94 14.63
C TYR A 220 28.47 4.11 14.41
N ALA A 221 27.96 5.30 14.04
CA ALA A 221 28.78 6.51 13.94
C ALA A 221 29.50 6.83 15.26
N THR A 222 28.77 6.80 16.38
CA THR A 222 29.33 7.05 17.72
C THR A 222 30.40 6.02 18.10
N HIS A 223 30.18 4.74 17.78
CA HIS A 223 31.15 3.69 18.03
C HIS A 223 32.42 3.89 17.21
N VAL A 224 32.30 4.27 15.93
CA VAL A 224 33.46 4.57 15.09
C VAL A 224 34.24 5.77 15.63
N GLU A 225 33.57 6.86 15.99
CA GLU A 225 34.21 8.06 16.58
C GLU A 225 35.01 7.71 17.83
N ARG A 226 34.38 7.03 18.80
CA ARG A 226 35.02 6.64 20.06
C ARG A 226 36.24 5.74 19.82
N GLN A 227 36.15 4.78 18.88
CA GLN A 227 37.27 3.88 18.61
C GLN A 227 38.41 4.58 17.86
N ARG A 228 38.11 5.57 17.00
CA ARG A 228 39.15 6.44 16.41
C ARG A 228 39.87 7.24 17.49
N GLU A 229 39.15 7.81 18.45
CA GLU A 229 39.72 8.54 19.58
C GLU A 229 40.63 7.62 20.43
N GLU A 230 40.18 6.41 20.77
CA GLU A 230 40.99 5.45 21.53
C GLU A 230 42.27 5.01 20.79
N ILE A 231 42.23 4.87 19.46
CA ILE A 231 43.43 4.60 18.66
C ILE A 231 44.37 5.82 18.71
N LEU A 232 43.84 7.02 18.54
CA LEU A 232 44.63 8.26 18.56
C LEU A 232 45.28 8.48 19.94
N ASP A 233 44.56 8.24 21.03
CA ASP A 233 45.08 8.33 22.39
C ASP A 233 46.18 7.30 22.64
N LEU A 234 45.99 6.06 22.16
CA LEU A 234 47.02 5.02 22.26
C LEU A 234 48.29 5.41 21.49
N VAL A 235 48.15 5.94 20.28
CA VAL A 235 49.28 6.44 19.49
C VAL A 235 49.98 7.59 20.22
N HIS A 236 49.21 8.53 20.77
CA HIS A 236 49.73 9.67 21.51
C HIS A 236 50.51 9.26 22.77
N ASP A 237 49.99 8.31 23.54
CA ASP A 237 50.66 7.78 24.74
C ASP A 237 51.98 7.07 24.40
N LEU A 238 52.00 6.24 23.35
CA LEU A 238 53.22 5.54 22.91
C LEU A 238 54.33 6.52 22.49
N ILE A 239 53.95 7.65 21.89
CA ILE A 239 54.89 8.70 21.48
C ILE A 239 55.33 9.55 22.68
N ARG A 240 54.41 9.91 23.59
CA ARG A 240 54.70 10.68 24.81
C ARG A 240 55.78 10.02 25.67
N ASP A 241 55.73 8.70 25.84
CA ASP A 241 56.72 7.93 26.61
C ASP A 241 58.14 7.95 25.99
N THR A 242 58.30 8.51 24.79
CA THR A 242 59.60 8.65 24.10
C THR A 242 60.29 9.98 24.44
N LEU A 243 59.51 11.03 24.75
CA LEU A 243 60.02 12.39 24.99
C LEU A 243 60.67 12.61 26.37
N VAL A 244 60.66 11.60 27.25
CA VAL A 244 61.36 11.67 28.55
C VAL A 244 62.86 11.36 28.42
N ILE A 245 63.32 10.79 27.30
CA ILE A 245 64.74 10.43 27.10
C ILE A 245 65.50 11.46 26.24
N GLU A 246 64.83 12.23 25.38
CA GLU A 246 65.44 13.37 24.68
C GLU A 246 64.54 14.60 24.80
N GLY A 247 64.97 15.57 25.62
CA GLY A 247 64.22 16.79 25.89
C GLY A 247 64.13 17.69 24.65
N ALA A 248 62.98 17.71 23.99
CA ALA A 248 62.40 18.87 23.30
C ALA A 248 60.95 18.53 22.90
N GLY A 249 60.01 19.38 23.26
CA GLY A 249 58.58 19.13 23.08
C GLY A 249 58.11 19.18 21.63
N LEU A 250 57.07 18.38 21.33
CA LEU A 250 56.04 18.76 20.37
C LEU A 250 54.73 18.01 20.67
N LEU A 251 53.70 18.78 21.01
CA LEU A 251 52.30 18.40 20.87
C LEU A 251 51.90 18.63 19.41
N LEU A 252 51.29 17.62 18.78
CA LEU A 252 50.55 17.71 17.49
C LEU A 252 51.39 18.03 16.23
N GLY A 253 52.24 17.10 15.79
CA GLY A 253 53.02 17.27 14.55
C GLY A 253 53.32 15.98 13.77
N LEU A 254 52.34 15.10 13.56
CA LEU A 254 52.51 14.00 12.60
C LEU A 254 52.38 14.43 11.12
N ALA A 255 51.99 15.69 10.87
CA ALA A 255 51.91 16.27 9.52
C ALA A 255 53.04 17.25 9.18
N THR A 256 53.89 17.66 10.13
CA THR A 256 54.92 18.71 9.89
C THR A 256 56.35 18.33 10.28
N ALA A 257 56.60 17.18 10.92
CA ALA A 257 57.94 16.73 11.27
C ALA A 257 58.35 15.51 10.43
N GLY A 258 58.85 15.77 9.21
CA GLY A 258 59.45 14.75 8.37
C GLY A 258 60.60 14.03 9.08
N LEU A 259 60.58 12.69 8.99
CA LEU A 259 61.72 11.79 8.81
C LEU A 259 63.12 12.36 9.13
N ALA A 260 63.54 12.40 10.39
CA ALA A 260 64.96 12.45 10.77
C ALA A 260 65.07 12.03 12.25
N THR A 261 65.40 10.78 12.60
CA THR A 261 66.72 10.18 12.52
C THR A 261 66.63 8.64 12.54
N ALA A 262 67.62 7.94 11.99
CA ALA A 262 67.61 6.48 11.76
C ALA A 262 67.47 5.59 13.01
N GLY A 263 67.64 6.13 14.23
CA GLY A 263 67.41 5.40 15.49
C GLY A 263 66.01 5.57 16.08
N ALA A 264 65.36 6.71 15.87
CA ALA A 264 64.03 7.01 16.39
C ALA A 264 62.93 6.21 15.66
N THR A 265 63.14 5.87 14.39
CA THR A 265 62.18 5.10 13.58
C THR A 265 62.05 3.65 14.05
N ALA A 266 63.16 2.97 14.37
CA ALA A 266 63.15 1.58 14.82
C ALA A 266 62.61 1.41 16.26
N ALA A 267 62.93 2.33 17.17
CA ALA A 267 62.42 2.28 18.54
C ALA A 267 60.90 2.52 18.59
N ASN A 268 60.38 3.46 17.79
CA ASN A 268 58.95 3.70 17.70
C ASN A 268 58.20 2.54 17.02
N ALA A 269 58.78 1.97 15.96
CA ALA A 269 58.27 0.76 15.31
C ALA A 269 58.12 -0.43 16.28
N ALA A 270 59.14 -0.70 17.10
CA ALA A 270 59.09 -1.80 18.08
C ALA A 270 58.03 -1.57 19.16
N ARG A 271 57.81 -0.33 19.61
CA ARG A 271 56.78 0.01 20.60
C ARG A 271 55.37 -0.16 20.04
N ILE A 272 55.15 0.24 18.79
CA ILE A 272 53.87 0.05 18.10
C ILE A 272 53.59 -1.43 17.89
N ALA A 273 54.60 -2.20 17.44
CA ALA A 273 54.49 -3.65 17.35
C ALA A 273 54.18 -4.29 18.72
N ALA A 274 54.80 -3.82 19.80
CA ALA A 274 54.50 -4.28 21.16
C ALA A 274 53.09 -3.90 21.63
N ALA A 275 52.53 -2.79 21.10
CA ALA A 275 51.16 -2.34 21.37
C ALA A 275 50.10 -3.01 20.47
N ALA A 276 50.50 -3.85 19.50
CA ALA A 276 49.60 -4.56 18.59
C ALA A 276 48.39 -5.20 19.30
N PRO A 277 48.52 -5.91 20.44
CA PRO A 277 47.36 -6.51 21.11
C PRO A 277 46.35 -5.48 21.63
N ARG A 278 46.76 -4.24 21.91
CA ARG A 278 45.86 -3.16 22.33
C ARG A 278 45.08 -2.61 21.14
N PHE A 279 45.74 -2.37 20.00
CA PHE A 279 45.07 -1.96 18.77
C PHE A 279 44.04 -3.00 18.31
N LEU A 280 44.42 -4.27 18.26
CA LEU A 280 43.52 -5.34 17.82
C LEU A 280 42.31 -5.49 18.77
N ARG A 281 42.48 -5.26 20.08
CA ARG A 281 41.36 -5.28 21.04
C ARG A 281 40.34 -4.15 20.79
N ILE A 282 40.82 -2.96 20.45
CA ILE A 282 39.95 -1.84 20.06
C ILE A 282 39.15 -2.22 18.80
N LEU A 283 39.80 -2.79 17.80
CA LEU A 283 39.11 -3.23 16.56
C LEU A 283 38.11 -4.36 16.81
N GLU A 284 38.43 -5.31 17.69
CA GLU A 284 37.47 -6.36 18.08
C GLU A 284 36.27 -5.76 18.82
N THR A 285 36.52 -4.78 19.70
CA THR A 285 35.44 -4.05 20.39
C THR A 285 34.55 -3.32 19.39
N LEU A 286 35.13 -2.68 18.37
CA LEU A 286 34.36 -2.05 17.29
C LEU A 286 33.51 -3.07 16.54
N ARG A 287 34.06 -4.25 16.22
CA ARG A 287 33.35 -5.34 15.55
C ARG A 287 32.17 -5.83 16.39
N GLU A 288 32.37 -6.06 17.69
CA GLU A 288 31.31 -6.44 18.61
C GLU A 288 30.19 -5.39 18.66
N LEU A 289 30.55 -4.11 18.73
CA LEU A 289 29.59 -3.01 18.73
C LEU A 289 28.85 -2.88 17.38
N ALA A 290 29.52 -3.12 16.26
CA ALA A 290 28.89 -3.18 14.95
C ALA A 290 27.86 -4.32 14.87
N VAL A 291 28.17 -5.48 15.47
CA VAL A 291 27.22 -6.61 15.57
C VAL A 291 26.01 -6.24 16.45
N THR A 292 26.24 -5.53 17.55
CA THR A 292 25.16 -5.02 18.42
C THR A 292 24.27 -4.01 17.68
N ALA A 293 24.86 -3.04 16.97
CA ALA A 293 24.12 -2.09 16.14
C ALA A 293 23.36 -2.76 14.99
N ALA A 294 23.83 -3.92 14.51
CA ALA A 294 23.16 -4.71 13.48
C ALA A 294 21.95 -5.50 13.97
N ALA A 295 21.84 -5.80 15.27
CA ALA A 295 20.74 -6.57 15.83
C ALA A 295 19.34 -5.94 15.58
N PRO A 296 19.08 -4.66 15.90
CA PRO A 296 17.79 -4.03 15.61
C PRO A 296 17.48 -3.98 14.12
N LEU A 297 18.49 -3.84 13.25
CA LEU A 297 18.31 -3.85 11.79
C LEU A 297 17.78 -5.19 11.27
N ARG A 298 18.26 -6.31 11.82
CA ARG A 298 17.75 -7.65 11.47
C ARG A 298 16.31 -7.87 11.95
N ALA A 299 15.98 -7.36 13.14
CA ALA A 299 14.61 -7.37 13.63
C ALA A 299 13.69 -6.54 12.74
N ALA A 300 14.08 -5.31 12.42
CA ALA A 300 13.37 -4.42 11.50
C ALA A 300 13.16 -5.07 10.13
N THR A 301 14.18 -5.74 9.57
CA THR A 301 14.06 -6.50 8.30
C THR A 301 12.93 -7.54 8.36
N SER A 302 12.86 -8.30 9.46
CA SER A 302 11.84 -9.34 9.64
C SER A 302 10.44 -8.74 9.75
N THR A 303 10.29 -7.70 10.59
CA THR A 303 9.03 -6.96 10.78
C THR A 303 8.55 -6.31 9.48
N LEU A 304 9.43 -5.67 8.72
CA LEU A 304 9.11 -5.05 7.43
C LEU A 304 8.75 -6.09 6.38
N GLY A 305 9.38 -7.27 6.41
CA GLY A 305 9.01 -8.41 5.58
C GLY A 305 7.58 -8.92 5.87
N GLU A 306 7.17 -8.93 7.14
CA GLU A 306 5.78 -9.23 7.54
C GLU A 306 4.80 -8.20 7.00
N VAL A 307 5.07 -6.91 7.24
CA VAL A 307 4.24 -5.81 6.73
C VAL A 307 4.09 -5.89 5.21
N THR A 308 5.18 -6.14 4.49
CA THR A 308 5.16 -6.26 3.01
C THR A 308 4.29 -7.43 2.54
N ARG A 309 4.36 -8.59 3.22
CA ARG A 309 3.51 -9.75 2.92
C ARG A 309 2.03 -9.44 3.17
N GLU A 310 1.72 -8.78 4.27
CA GLU A 310 0.35 -8.36 4.56
C GLU A 310 -0.19 -7.35 3.53
N LEU A 311 0.65 -6.42 3.07
CA LEU A 311 0.26 -5.42 2.07
C LEU A 311 0.12 -6.02 0.66
N ALA A 312 0.70 -7.19 0.39
CA ALA A 312 0.60 -7.85 -0.91
C ALA A 312 -0.86 -8.18 -1.32
N VAL A 313 -1.77 -8.32 -0.36
CA VAL A 313 -3.20 -8.55 -0.64
C VAL A 313 -3.83 -7.42 -1.44
N PHE A 314 -3.36 -6.18 -1.29
CA PHE A 314 -3.91 -5.01 -1.98
C PHE A 314 -3.56 -4.97 -3.47
N ARG A 315 -2.43 -5.58 -3.87
CA ARG A 315 -2.04 -5.69 -5.28
C ARG A 315 -3.00 -6.56 -6.09
N ASN A 316 -3.66 -7.51 -5.44
CA ASN A 316 -4.62 -8.43 -6.05
C ASN A 316 -6.08 -8.10 -5.73
N ALA A 317 -6.35 -6.96 -5.09
CA ALA A 317 -7.70 -6.57 -4.72
C ALA A 317 -8.57 -6.39 -6.00
N ARG A 318 -9.52 -7.30 -6.19
CA ARG A 318 -10.44 -7.26 -7.34
C ARG A 318 -11.51 -6.20 -7.10
N LEU A 319 -11.55 -5.19 -7.97
CA LEU A 319 -12.66 -4.25 -8.02
C LEU A 319 -13.85 -4.96 -8.68
N THR A 320 -14.91 -5.20 -7.91
CA THR A 320 -16.16 -5.74 -8.44
C THR A 320 -17.15 -4.61 -8.58
N LEU A 321 -17.29 -4.12 -9.81
CA LEU A 321 -18.45 -3.33 -10.19
C LEU A 321 -19.62 -4.29 -10.33
N VAL A 322 -20.71 -4.03 -9.61
CA VAL A 322 -21.93 -4.85 -9.76
C VAL A 322 -22.40 -4.71 -11.21
N SER A 323 -22.35 -5.81 -11.98
CA SER A 323 -22.84 -5.80 -13.36
C SER A 323 -24.35 -5.56 -13.32
N THR A 324 -24.76 -4.43 -13.88
CA THR A 324 -26.12 -3.89 -13.95
C THR A 324 -27.13 -4.96 -14.38
N TYR A 325 -26.87 -5.67 -15.48
CA TYR A 325 -27.86 -6.55 -16.11
C TYR A 325 -28.42 -7.68 -15.22
N LYS A 326 -27.58 -8.37 -14.43
CA LYS A 326 -28.01 -9.59 -13.72
C LYS A 326 -28.70 -9.28 -12.38
N ALA A 327 -28.23 -8.26 -11.67
CA ALA A 327 -28.85 -7.79 -10.43
C ALA A 327 -30.16 -7.03 -10.71
N GLU A 328 -30.20 -6.20 -11.75
CA GLU A 328 -31.41 -5.50 -12.22
C GLU A 328 -32.53 -6.48 -12.56
N ARG A 329 -32.23 -7.54 -13.32
CA ARG A 329 -33.25 -8.52 -13.73
C ARG A 329 -33.84 -9.23 -12.51
N VAL A 330 -33.02 -9.71 -11.59
CA VAL A 330 -33.49 -10.43 -10.39
C VAL A 330 -34.30 -9.51 -9.47
N ALA A 331 -33.80 -8.30 -9.17
CA ALA A 331 -34.50 -7.36 -8.29
C ALA A 331 -35.79 -6.79 -8.91
N ARG A 332 -35.84 -6.62 -10.25
CA ARG A 332 -37.06 -6.24 -10.97
C ARG A 332 -38.08 -7.37 -10.95
N VAL A 333 -37.67 -8.62 -11.21
CA VAL A 333 -38.59 -9.78 -11.14
C VAL A 333 -39.14 -9.95 -9.73
N GLU A 334 -38.34 -9.88 -8.67
CA GLU A 334 -38.84 -10.04 -7.29
C GLU A 334 -39.80 -8.91 -6.87
N ARG A 335 -39.52 -7.65 -7.26
CA ARG A 335 -40.45 -6.53 -7.01
C ARG A 335 -41.76 -6.70 -7.77
N LEU A 336 -41.68 -7.07 -9.05
CA LEU A 336 -42.88 -7.29 -9.86
C LEU A 336 -43.68 -8.50 -9.39
N ARG A 337 -43.06 -9.48 -8.73
CA ARG A 337 -43.76 -10.66 -8.21
C ARG A 337 -44.82 -10.28 -7.18
N ALA A 338 -44.53 -9.30 -6.32
CA ALA A 338 -45.49 -8.78 -5.37
C ALA A 338 -46.62 -7.99 -6.07
N LEU A 339 -46.25 -7.14 -7.04
CA LEU A 339 -47.20 -6.30 -7.79
C LEU A 339 -48.10 -7.11 -8.72
N VAL A 340 -47.61 -8.20 -9.32
CA VAL A 340 -48.41 -9.08 -10.19
C VAL A 340 -49.60 -9.67 -9.45
N ARG A 341 -49.53 -9.82 -8.12
CA ARG A 341 -50.67 -10.27 -7.31
C ARG A 341 -51.63 -9.14 -6.90
N GLN A 342 -51.27 -7.89 -7.16
CA GLN A 342 -52.03 -6.69 -6.80
C GLN A 342 -52.41 -5.91 -8.08
N PRO A 343 -53.51 -6.28 -8.77
CA PRO A 343 -53.87 -5.74 -10.08
C PRO A 343 -54.00 -4.22 -10.13
N GLU A 344 -54.36 -3.59 -9.01
CA GLU A 344 -54.52 -2.14 -8.89
C GLU A 344 -53.20 -1.38 -8.93
N LEU A 345 -52.08 -2.05 -8.62
CA LEU A 345 -50.75 -1.44 -8.55
C LEU A 345 -49.82 -1.85 -9.71
N LEU A 346 -50.23 -2.82 -10.54
CA LEU A 346 -49.41 -3.30 -11.65
C LEU A 346 -49.67 -2.45 -12.91
N ASP A 347 -48.65 -1.71 -13.39
CA ASP A 347 -48.67 -1.19 -14.75
C ASP A 347 -48.29 -2.32 -15.71
N ALA A 348 -49.08 -2.51 -16.77
CA ALA A 348 -48.76 -3.45 -17.83
C ALA A 348 -47.38 -3.18 -18.46
N GLN A 349 -46.99 -1.92 -18.59
CA GLN A 349 -45.69 -1.54 -19.14
C GLN A 349 -44.51 -2.00 -18.27
N ASP A 350 -44.73 -2.32 -17.00
CA ASP A 350 -43.68 -2.86 -16.14
C ASP A 350 -43.17 -4.24 -16.61
N LEU A 351 -43.93 -4.94 -17.45
CA LEU A 351 -43.52 -6.22 -18.07
C LEU A 351 -42.69 -6.02 -19.35
N ARG A 352 -42.56 -4.78 -19.86
CA ARG A 352 -41.84 -4.48 -21.11
C ARG A 352 -40.37 -4.89 -21.01
N GLY A 353 -39.90 -5.65 -22.00
CA GLY A 353 -38.51 -6.08 -22.09
C GLY A 353 -38.11 -7.25 -21.18
N LEU A 354 -39.04 -7.81 -20.39
CA LEU A 354 -38.78 -9.04 -19.65
C LEU A 354 -38.67 -10.24 -20.58
N SER A 355 -37.92 -11.28 -20.19
CA SER A 355 -37.92 -12.54 -20.94
C SER A 355 -39.19 -13.34 -20.65
N LYS A 356 -39.54 -14.29 -21.55
CA LYS A 356 -40.65 -15.23 -21.31
C LYS A 356 -40.46 -16.04 -20.01
N ALA A 357 -39.21 -16.34 -19.65
CA ALA A 357 -38.87 -17.03 -18.42
C ALA A 357 -39.12 -16.16 -17.17
N ASP A 358 -38.79 -14.86 -17.26
CA ASP A 358 -39.06 -13.91 -16.17
C ASP A 358 -40.57 -13.76 -15.93
N VAL A 359 -41.38 -13.62 -16.99
CA VAL A 359 -42.85 -13.56 -16.87
C VAL A 359 -43.43 -14.86 -16.30
N ARG A 360 -42.86 -16.01 -16.66
CA ARG A 360 -43.21 -17.30 -16.05
C ARG A 360 -42.91 -17.33 -14.56
N ALA A 361 -41.74 -16.81 -14.13
CA ALA A 361 -41.37 -16.76 -12.71
C ALA A 361 -42.28 -15.82 -11.90
N LEU A 362 -42.73 -14.71 -12.52
CA LEU A 362 -43.71 -13.79 -11.93
C LEU A 362 -45.06 -14.46 -11.67
N CYS A 363 -45.51 -15.30 -12.60
CA CYS A 363 -46.78 -16.02 -12.52
C CYS A 363 -46.65 -17.39 -11.83
N GLU A 364 -45.56 -17.65 -11.11
CA GLU A 364 -45.35 -18.92 -10.41
C GLU A 364 -46.48 -19.16 -9.40
N GLY A 365 -47.09 -20.35 -9.49
CA GLY A 365 -48.26 -20.76 -8.70
C GLY A 365 -49.61 -20.47 -9.37
N TRP A 366 -49.66 -19.79 -10.52
CA TRP A 366 -50.90 -19.60 -11.28
C TRP A 366 -51.17 -20.80 -12.20
N PRO A 367 -52.42 -21.26 -12.34
CA PRO A 367 -52.76 -22.29 -13.32
C PRO A 367 -52.35 -21.91 -14.74
N VAL A 368 -51.74 -22.85 -15.46
CA VAL A 368 -51.20 -22.66 -16.80
C VAL A 368 -51.97 -23.49 -17.82
N ALA A 369 -52.32 -22.88 -18.95
CA ALA A 369 -52.96 -23.57 -20.07
C ALA A 369 -52.40 -23.06 -21.42
N PRO A 370 -52.51 -23.85 -22.50
CA PRO A 370 -52.20 -23.34 -23.85
C PRO A 370 -53.16 -22.23 -24.25
N THR A 371 -52.70 -21.31 -25.10
CA THR A 371 -53.55 -20.27 -25.68
C THR A 371 -54.43 -20.85 -26.79
N SER A 372 -55.68 -20.40 -26.89
CA SER A 372 -56.61 -20.82 -27.95
C SER A 372 -56.26 -20.22 -29.32
N GLU A 373 -55.45 -19.17 -29.36
CA GLU A 373 -55.00 -18.49 -30.57
C GLU A 373 -53.50 -18.24 -30.49
N GLY A 374 -52.77 -18.63 -31.54
CA GLY A 374 -51.31 -18.50 -31.62
C GLY A 374 -50.54 -19.50 -30.76
N VAL A 375 -49.21 -19.44 -30.84
CA VAL A 375 -48.30 -20.27 -30.05
C VAL A 375 -47.93 -19.51 -28.77
N GLY A 376 -48.37 -20.03 -27.63
CA GLY A 376 -48.18 -19.38 -26.34
C GLY A 376 -48.86 -20.11 -25.18
N VAL A 377 -48.68 -19.56 -23.98
CA VAL A 377 -49.30 -20.04 -22.74
C VAL A 377 -50.05 -18.91 -22.04
N LYS A 378 -51.11 -19.25 -21.30
CA LYS A 378 -51.85 -18.33 -20.45
C LYS A 378 -51.73 -18.76 -18.98
N TYR A 379 -51.49 -17.77 -18.12
CA TYR A 379 -51.47 -17.88 -16.67
C TYR A 379 -52.76 -17.24 -16.13
N LEU A 380 -53.52 -18.00 -15.35
CA LEU A 380 -54.83 -17.57 -14.82
C LEU A 380 -54.68 -17.09 -13.37
N ASP A 381 -55.23 -15.92 -13.05
CA ASP A 381 -55.30 -15.46 -11.67
C ASP A 381 -56.56 -16.03 -11.01
N GLU A 382 -56.41 -17.00 -10.11
CA GLU A 382 -57.55 -17.59 -9.40
C GLU A 382 -58.18 -16.63 -8.40
N ALA A 383 -57.41 -15.67 -7.87
CA ALA A 383 -57.90 -14.69 -6.90
C ALA A 383 -58.75 -13.60 -7.56
N HIS A 384 -58.58 -13.36 -8.87
CA HIS A 384 -59.28 -12.31 -9.61
C HIS A 384 -59.94 -12.88 -10.88
N ARG A 385 -61.25 -13.14 -10.81
CA ARG A 385 -62.02 -13.77 -11.89
C ARG A 385 -61.87 -13.02 -13.22
N GLY A 386 -61.39 -13.72 -14.26
CA GLY A 386 -61.22 -13.18 -15.61
C GLY A 386 -59.88 -12.49 -15.86
N ARG A 387 -59.01 -12.41 -14.83
CA ARG A 387 -57.65 -11.89 -14.98
C ARG A 387 -56.70 -12.98 -15.47
N GLN A 388 -55.89 -12.65 -16.48
CA GLN A 388 -54.91 -13.56 -17.05
C GLN A 388 -53.73 -12.80 -17.66
N ILE A 389 -52.56 -13.42 -17.62
CA ILE A 389 -51.36 -12.98 -18.34
C ILE A 389 -51.04 -14.05 -19.38
N ARG A 390 -51.00 -13.67 -20.66
CA ARG A 390 -50.61 -14.56 -21.77
C ARG A 390 -49.20 -14.23 -22.21
N VAL A 391 -48.40 -15.25 -22.44
CA VAL A 391 -47.05 -15.13 -23.00
C VAL A 391 -47.07 -15.79 -24.37
N MET A 392 -46.83 -14.99 -25.40
CA MET A 392 -46.92 -15.37 -26.80
C MET A 392 -45.53 -15.40 -27.43
N ASP A 393 -45.29 -16.35 -28.34
CA ASP A 393 -44.02 -16.45 -29.07
C ASP A 393 -43.90 -15.41 -30.20
N GLY A 394 -45.03 -14.82 -30.60
CA GLY A 394 -45.13 -13.96 -31.78
C GLY A 394 -45.67 -14.69 -33.00
N TYR A 395 -46.11 -13.95 -33.99
CA TYR A 395 -46.54 -14.46 -35.29
C TYR A 395 -45.49 -14.13 -36.36
N PRO A 396 -45.45 -14.88 -37.47
CA PRO A 396 -44.55 -14.57 -38.58
C PRO A 396 -44.69 -13.12 -39.09
N PRO A 397 -43.61 -12.48 -39.55
CA PRO A 397 -43.67 -11.15 -40.17
C PRO A 397 -44.74 -11.02 -41.25
N GLY A 398 -45.53 -9.95 -41.19
CA GLY A 398 -46.61 -9.66 -42.15
C GLY A 398 -47.93 -10.40 -41.92
N SER A 399 -48.00 -11.36 -41.00
CA SER A 399 -49.23 -12.14 -40.74
C SER A 399 -50.30 -11.41 -39.92
N ARG A 400 -49.93 -10.33 -39.22
CA ARG A 400 -50.81 -9.50 -38.41
C ARG A 400 -50.49 -8.02 -38.64
N PRO A 401 -51.50 -7.12 -38.59
CA PRO A 401 -51.31 -5.69 -38.81
C PRO A 401 -50.58 -4.98 -37.64
N ASP A 402 -50.50 -5.61 -36.48
CA ASP A 402 -49.87 -5.06 -35.27
C ASP A 402 -48.39 -5.51 -35.18
N PRO A 403 -47.41 -4.60 -35.39
CA PRO A 403 -45.99 -4.94 -35.41
C PRO A 403 -45.46 -5.42 -34.04
N LEU A 404 -46.18 -5.15 -32.96
CA LEU A 404 -45.82 -5.68 -31.64
C LEU A 404 -46.01 -7.20 -31.56
N THR A 405 -46.86 -7.78 -32.41
CA THR A 405 -47.15 -9.22 -32.40
C THR A 405 -46.15 -10.05 -33.20
N THR A 406 -45.14 -9.44 -33.80
CA THR A 406 -44.19 -10.09 -34.71
C THR A 406 -42.99 -10.76 -34.03
N GLY A 407 -42.88 -10.62 -32.71
CA GLY A 407 -41.93 -11.33 -31.86
C GLY A 407 -42.55 -11.61 -30.48
N PRO A 408 -41.80 -12.07 -29.48
CA PRO A 408 -42.34 -12.43 -28.17
C PRO A 408 -43.08 -11.28 -27.49
N TYR A 409 -44.29 -11.51 -26.96
CA TYR A 409 -45.05 -10.47 -26.27
C TYR A 409 -45.92 -11.04 -25.15
N ALA A 410 -46.24 -10.20 -24.17
CA ALA A 410 -47.22 -10.49 -23.12
C ALA A 410 -48.55 -9.83 -23.43
N VAL A 411 -49.65 -10.45 -23.00
CA VAL A 411 -50.99 -9.86 -23.01
C VAL A 411 -51.59 -9.92 -21.63
N ILE A 412 -51.86 -8.77 -21.04
CA ILE A 412 -52.47 -8.64 -19.72
C ILE A 412 -53.96 -8.35 -19.91
N SER A 413 -54.80 -9.14 -19.26
CA SER A 413 -56.26 -9.00 -19.27
C SER A 413 -56.74 -8.98 -17.84
N ASN A 414 -57.55 -7.99 -17.46
CA ASN A 414 -58.12 -7.84 -16.11
C ASN A 414 -59.62 -8.16 -16.05
N GLY A 415 -60.16 -8.88 -17.04
CA GLY A 415 -61.55 -9.35 -17.08
C GLY A 415 -62.60 -8.30 -17.50
N THR A 416 -62.39 -7.02 -17.17
CA THR A 416 -63.33 -5.91 -17.46
C THR A 416 -62.81 -4.90 -18.48
N SER A 417 -61.50 -4.92 -18.75
CA SER A 417 -60.80 -3.93 -19.58
C SER A 417 -60.23 -4.56 -20.85
N ARG A 418 -60.04 -3.73 -21.88
CA ARG A 418 -59.39 -4.16 -23.13
C ARG A 418 -57.98 -4.71 -22.83
N PRO A 419 -57.61 -5.90 -23.33
CA PRO A 419 -56.30 -6.47 -23.04
C PRO A 419 -55.16 -5.57 -23.56
N ILE A 420 -54.14 -5.37 -22.72
CA ILE A 420 -52.94 -4.59 -23.06
C ILE A 420 -51.86 -5.54 -23.54
N LYS A 421 -51.23 -5.23 -24.67
CA LYS A 421 -50.10 -6.00 -25.20
C LYS A 421 -48.79 -5.27 -24.93
N VAL A 422 -47.76 -6.03 -24.57
CA VAL A 422 -46.46 -5.48 -24.15
C VAL A 422 -45.35 -6.33 -24.76
N PRO A 423 -44.35 -5.72 -25.43
CA PRO A 423 -43.32 -6.49 -26.09
C PRO A 423 -42.30 -7.04 -25.05
N LEU A 424 -41.91 -8.31 -25.23
CA LEU A 424 -40.97 -9.03 -24.36
C LEU A 424 -39.61 -9.17 -25.04
N ALA A 425 -38.57 -9.47 -24.28
CA ALA A 425 -37.20 -9.60 -24.79
C ALA A 425 -37.14 -10.51 -26.04
N GLY A 426 -36.50 -10.01 -27.10
CA GLY A 426 -36.45 -10.66 -28.41
C GLY A 426 -37.52 -10.19 -29.41
N ASN A 427 -38.40 -9.27 -29.02
CA ASN A 427 -39.36 -8.64 -29.92
C ASN A 427 -38.71 -7.50 -30.73
N PRO A 428 -38.92 -7.41 -32.05
CA PRO A 428 -38.30 -6.37 -32.90
C PRO A 428 -38.75 -4.93 -32.59
N VAL A 429 -39.83 -4.71 -31.83
CA VAL A 429 -40.30 -3.36 -31.46
C VAL A 429 -39.77 -2.85 -30.12
N LEU A 430 -38.85 -3.59 -29.48
CA LEU A 430 -38.27 -3.21 -28.18
C LEU A 430 -37.17 -2.18 -28.29
#